data_AF-A0A920SHK9-F1
#
_entry.id   AF-A0A920SHK9-F1
#
_cell.length_a   1.000
_cell.length_b   1.000
_cell.length_c   1.000
_cell.angle_alpha   90.00
_cell.angle_beta   90.00
_cell.angle_gamma   90.00
#
_symmetry.space_group_name_H-M   'P 1'
#
loop_
_entity.id
_entity.type
_entity.pdbx_description
1 polymer ?
#
loop_
_entity_poly.entity_id
_entity_poly.type
_entity_poly.pdbx_seq_one_letter_code
_entity_poly.pdbx_strand_id
1 'polypeptide(L)'
;MPTGMQAFVMNTRRPYLKGCQVREALGYAFDFEWTNRNLFNGQYTRTVSYFSNSDLAASGLPQGEERSLLERYRDQLPPALFTQTFAPPVTDGSGWPRENLRQATRLLNESGWVIKDLKRVNAKTRGNP
;
A
#
# COMPACT_ATOMS: atom_id res chain seq x y z
N MET A 1 21.27 3.61 12.46
CA MET A 1 20.12 4.52 12.29
C MET A 1 19.24 3.96 11.18
N PRO A 2 17.90 4.04 11.29
CA PRO A 2 16.99 3.59 10.23
C PRO A 2 17.26 4.35 8.92
N THR A 3 17.03 3.70 7.77
CA THR A 3 17.22 4.32 6.45
C THR A 3 16.14 5.34 6.09
N GLY A 4 15.03 5.36 6.84
CA GLY A 4 13.90 6.25 6.60
C GLY A 4 13.07 5.84 5.38
N MET A 5 12.29 6.78 4.84
CA MET A 5 11.37 6.50 3.73
C MET A 5 11.49 7.54 2.62
N GLN A 6 11.88 7.07 1.44
CA GLN A 6 11.65 7.75 0.17
C GLN A 6 10.44 7.10 -0.51
N ALA A 7 9.38 7.86 -0.73
CA ALA A 7 8.12 7.32 -1.23
C ALA A 7 7.20 8.36 -1.87
N PHE A 8 6.18 7.87 -2.56
CA PHE A 8 5.03 8.68 -2.93
C PHE A 8 4.12 8.88 -1.72
N VAL A 9 4.06 10.11 -1.22
CA VAL A 9 3.17 10.48 -0.11
C VAL A 9 1.83 10.92 -0.67
N MET A 10 0.76 10.21 -0.29
CA MET A 10 -0.60 10.50 -0.78
C MET A 10 -1.26 11.56 0.10
N ASN A 11 -1.73 12.66 -0.51
CA ASN A 11 -2.44 13.71 0.22
C ASN A 11 -3.88 13.29 0.56
N THR A 12 -4.08 12.72 1.75
CA THR A 12 -5.36 12.22 2.25
C THR A 12 -6.43 13.30 2.49
N ARG A 13 -6.06 14.59 2.40
CA ARG A 13 -7.01 15.72 2.43
C ARG A 13 -7.83 15.81 1.15
N ARG A 14 -7.34 15.23 0.05
CA ARG A 14 -8.07 15.17 -1.23
C ARG A 14 -9.13 14.06 -1.13
N PRO A 15 -10.41 14.33 -1.47
CA PRO A 15 -11.50 13.36 -1.31
C PRO A 15 -11.22 12.01 -1.99
N TYR A 16 -10.64 12.02 -3.19
CA TYR A 16 -10.35 10.82 -3.96
C TYR A 16 -9.21 9.95 -3.39
N LEU A 17 -8.33 10.49 -2.53
CA LEU A 17 -7.26 9.74 -1.85
C LEU A 17 -7.57 9.46 -0.36
N LYS A 18 -8.75 9.87 0.12
CA LYS A 18 -9.13 9.76 1.54
C LYS A 18 -9.30 8.30 1.99
N GLY A 19 -9.86 7.44 1.14
CA GLY A 19 -10.08 6.02 1.45
C GLY A 19 -8.78 5.20 1.49
N CYS A 20 -8.59 4.37 2.51
CA CYS A 20 -7.41 3.51 2.65
C CYS A 20 -7.29 2.50 1.51
N GLN A 21 -8.39 1.85 1.11
CA GLN A 21 -8.43 0.87 0.02
C GLN A 21 -8.00 1.46 -1.33
N VAL A 22 -8.31 2.74 -1.60
CA VAL A 22 -7.82 3.42 -2.81
C VAL A 22 -6.30 3.56 -2.77
N ARG A 23 -5.74 3.95 -1.63
CA ARG A 23 -4.29 4.08 -1.46
C ARG A 23 -3.58 2.73 -1.55
N GLU A 24 -4.18 1.69 -1.00
CA GLU A 24 -3.71 0.31 -1.11
C GLU A 24 -3.71 -0.15 -2.57
N ALA A 25 -4.79 0.11 -3.31
CA ALA A 25 -4.86 -0.20 -4.74
C ALA A 25 -3.76 0.49 -5.55
N LEU A 26 -3.46 1.75 -5.25
CA LEU A 26 -2.33 2.47 -5.88
C LEU A 26 -0.98 1.85 -5.50
N GLY A 27 -0.84 1.30 -4.29
CA GLY A 27 0.31 0.51 -3.88
C GLY A 27 0.49 -0.76 -4.72
N TYR A 28 -0.60 -1.50 -4.98
CA TYR A 28 -0.58 -2.66 -5.88
C TYR A 28 -0.26 -2.28 -7.33
N ALA A 29 -0.70 -1.11 -7.78
CA ALA A 29 -0.41 -0.64 -9.15
C ALA A 29 1.05 -0.21 -9.35
N PHE A 30 1.83 -0.04 -8.27
CA PHE A 30 3.24 0.34 -8.36
C PHE A 30 4.14 -0.89 -8.54
N ASP A 31 4.80 -0.98 -9.70
CA ASP A 31 5.77 -2.03 -10.01
C ASP A 31 7.18 -1.60 -9.54
N PHE A 32 7.55 -1.98 -8.32
CA PHE A 32 8.86 -1.67 -7.78
C PHE A 32 9.97 -2.44 -8.49
N GLU A 33 9.77 -3.72 -8.76
CA GLU A 33 10.80 -4.60 -9.30
C GLU A 33 11.21 -4.15 -10.71
N TRP A 34 10.24 -3.80 -11.55
CA TRP A 34 10.49 -3.21 -12.86
C TRP A 34 11.15 -1.84 -12.73
N THR A 35 10.65 -0.97 -11.84
CA THR A 35 11.23 0.36 -11.61
C THR A 35 12.70 0.26 -11.20
N ASN A 36 13.00 -0.59 -10.22
CA ASN A 36 14.35 -0.78 -9.71
C ASN A 36 15.27 -1.36 -10.79
N ARG A 37 14.81 -2.36 -11.55
CA ARG A 37 15.58 -2.97 -12.64
C ARG A 37 15.89 -1.96 -13.75
N ASN A 38 14.90 -1.22 -14.23
CA ASN A 38 15.02 -0.42 -15.45
C ASN A 38 15.48 1.02 -15.21
N LEU A 39 15.14 1.61 -14.07
CA LEU A 39 15.47 3.02 -13.79
C LEU A 39 16.63 3.16 -12.82
N PHE A 40 16.85 2.17 -11.95
CA PHE A 40 17.85 2.26 -10.87
C PHE A 40 18.93 1.19 -10.92
N ASN A 41 19.04 0.45 -12.04
CA ASN A 41 20.05 -0.58 -12.25
C ASN A 41 20.08 -1.66 -11.15
N GLY A 42 18.93 -1.93 -10.52
CA GLY A 42 18.78 -2.93 -9.45
C GLY A 42 19.45 -2.55 -8.12
N GLN A 43 19.88 -1.30 -7.93
CA GLN A 43 20.69 -0.92 -6.76
C GLN A 43 19.89 -0.71 -5.47
N TYR A 44 18.56 -0.63 -5.52
CA TYR A 44 17.74 -0.38 -4.33
C TYR A 44 17.07 -1.65 -3.81
N THR A 45 16.80 -1.65 -2.49
CA THR A 45 15.92 -2.61 -1.83
C THR A 45 14.62 -1.91 -1.45
N ARG A 46 13.50 -2.63 -1.56
CA ARG A 46 12.19 -2.06 -1.22
C ARG A 46 12.12 -1.76 0.28
N THR A 47 11.75 -0.52 0.62
CA THR A 47 11.39 -0.16 2.00
C THR A 47 10.11 -0.90 2.41
N VAL A 48 10.17 -1.63 3.53
CA VAL A 48 9.05 -2.41 4.08
C VAL A 48 8.53 -1.86 5.42
N SER A 49 9.25 -0.91 6.02
CA SER A 49 8.91 -0.27 7.28
C SER A 49 9.35 1.20 7.25
N TYR A 50 8.66 2.07 7.99
CA TYR A 50 9.12 3.44 8.20
C TYR A 50 10.52 3.52 8.83
N PHE A 51 10.91 2.48 9.57
CA PHE A 51 12.21 2.35 10.24
C PHE A 51 13.05 1.21 9.67
N SER A 52 12.91 0.90 8.37
CA SER A 52 13.69 -0.14 7.71
C SER A 52 15.20 -0.06 8.01
N ASN A 53 15.86 -1.22 8.00
CA ASN A 53 17.28 -1.39 8.32
C ASN A 53 17.65 -0.92 9.74
N SER A 54 16.78 -1.20 10.72
CA SER A 54 17.06 -0.97 12.15
C SER A 54 16.25 -1.91 13.04
N ASP A 55 16.65 -2.02 14.30
CA ASP A 55 15.92 -2.78 15.33
C ASP A 55 14.54 -2.19 15.65
N LEU A 56 14.25 -0.98 15.17
CA LEU A 56 12.95 -0.32 15.30
C LEU A 56 11.97 -0.73 14.18
N ALA A 57 12.40 -1.54 13.22
CA ALA A 57 11.54 -2.00 12.14
C ALA A 57 10.51 -3.01 12.64
N ALA A 58 9.22 -2.68 12.46
CA ALA A 58 8.15 -3.65 12.64
C ALA A 58 8.38 -4.88 11.74
N SER A 59 8.21 -6.07 12.31
CA SER A 59 8.35 -7.35 11.61
C SER A 59 7.37 -8.37 12.18
N GLY A 60 6.90 -9.29 11.33
CA GLY A 60 5.96 -10.31 11.77
C GLY A 60 4.63 -9.75 12.29
N LEU A 61 3.99 -10.51 13.17
CA LEU A 61 2.82 -10.06 13.92
C LEU A 61 3.26 -9.47 15.26
N PRO A 62 2.50 -8.51 15.83
CA PRO A 62 2.82 -7.98 17.15
C PRO A 62 2.82 -9.07 18.23
N GLN A 63 3.86 -9.05 19.07
CA GLN A 63 4.04 -10.00 20.17
C GLN A 63 4.45 -9.29 21.47
N GLY A 64 4.38 -10.01 22.60
CA GLY A 64 4.86 -9.53 23.90
C GLY A 64 4.34 -8.14 24.30
N GLU A 65 5.26 -7.25 24.63
CA GLU A 65 4.95 -5.87 25.06
C GLU A 65 4.33 -5.04 23.94
N GLU A 66 4.76 -5.20 22.69
CA GLU A 66 4.21 -4.49 21.54
C GLU A 66 2.71 -4.82 21.38
N ARG A 67 2.37 -6.11 21.42
CA ARG A 67 0.97 -6.54 21.37
C ARG A 67 0.19 -5.96 22.54
N SER A 68 0.74 -6.05 23.76
CA SER A 68 0.08 -5.56 24.98
C SER A 68 -0.19 -4.05 24.91
N LEU A 69 0.72 -3.28 24.31
CA LEU A 69 0.55 -1.87 24.03
C LEU A 69 -0.57 -1.62 23.02
N LEU A 70 -0.59 -2.35 21.89
CA LEU A 70 -1.55 -2.17 20.80
C LEU A 70 -2.97 -2.62 21.16
N GLU A 71 -3.13 -3.67 21.98
CA GLU A 71 -4.43 -4.19 22.43
C GLU A 71 -5.27 -3.10 23.15
N ARG A 72 -4.62 -2.15 23.84
CA ARG A 72 -5.29 -0.99 24.47
C ARG A 72 -6.00 -0.07 23.47
N TYR A 73 -5.63 -0.14 22.20
CA TYR A 73 -6.18 0.66 21.11
C TYR A 73 -6.87 -0.20 20.06
N ARG A 74 -7.24 -1.44 20.38
CA ARG A 74 -7.75 -2.42 19.42
C ARG A 74 -8.90 -1.89 18.57
N ASP A 75 -9.81 -1.12 19.15
CA ASP A 75 -10.98 -0.57 18.44
C ASP A 75 -10.64 0.58 17.48
N GLN A 76 -9.45 1.16 17.61
CA GLN A 76 -8.95 2.25 16.76
C GLN A 76 -7.99 1.76 15.68
N LEU A 77 -7.56 0.49 15.74
CA LEU A 77 -6.55 -0.08 14.87
C LEU A 77 -7.16 -1.04 13.84
N PRO A 78 -6.56 -1.17 12.64
CA PRO A 78 -7.00 -2.17 11.67
C PRO A 78 -6.93 -3.58 12.26
N PRO A 79 -7.99 -4.40 12.19
CA PRO A 79 -7.96 -5.77 12.71
C PRO A 79 -6.85 -6.63 12.09
N ALA A 80 -6.54 -6.38 10.81
CA ALA A 80 -5.48 -7.07 10.07
C ALA A 80 -4.10 -6.96 10.74
N LEU A 81 -3.83 -5.88 11.50
CA LEU A 81 -2.58 -5.68 12.25
C LEU A 81 -2.25 -6.86 13.18
N PHE A 82 -3.26 -7.52 13.73
CA PHE A 82 -3.10 -8.62 14.69
C PHE A 82 -3.10 -10.01 14.05
N THR A 83 -3.44 -10.12 12.75
CA THR A 83 -3.68 -11.40 12.08
C THR A 83 -2.87 -11.61 10.81
N GLN A 84 -2.38 -10.53 10.20
CA GLN A 84 -1.69 -10.57 8.92
C GLN A 84 -0.42 -9.73 8.98
N THR A 85 0.67 -10.29 8.48
CA THR A 85 1.92 -9.55 8.34
C THR A 85 1.79 -8.55 7.20
N PHE A 86 2.32 -7.35 7.40
CA PHE A 86 2.38 -6.35 6.34
C PHE A 86 3.57 -6.61 5.41
N ALA A 87 3.32 -6.57 4.10
CA ALA A 87 4.36 -6.51 3.09
C ALA A 87 3.87 -5.64 1.92
N PRO A 88 4.75 -4.82 1.30
CA PRO A 88 4.41 -4.17 0.06
C PRO A 88 4.17 -5.21 -1.06
N PRO A 89 3.31 -4.90 -2.04
CA PRO A 89 3.13 -5.77 -3.20
C PRO A 89 4.44 -5.99 -3.95
N VAL A 90 4.65 -7.23 -4.39
CA VAL A 90 5.81 -7.67 -5.18
C VAL A 90 5.32 -8.11 -6.55
N THR A 91 6.12 -7.87 -7.58
CA THR A 91 5.89 -8.30 -8.97
C THR A 91 7.06 -9.13 -9.49
N ASP A 92 6.96 -9.66 -10.71
CA ASP A 92 8.08 -10.31 -11.41
C ASP A 92 9.04 -9.31 -12.10
N GLY A 93 8.69 -8.02 -12.10
CA GLY A 93 9.43 -6.94 -12.76
C GLY A 93 9.41 -7.02 -14.29
N SER A 94 8.46 -7.76 -14.89
CA SER A 94 8.29 -7.84 -16.35
C SER A 94 7.75 -6.54 -16.97
N GLY A 95 7.19 -5.65 -16.16
CA GLY A 95 6.46 -4.46 -16.61
C GLY A 95 5.00 -4.76 -16.94
N TRP A 96 4.53 -5.99 -16.69
CA TRP A 96 3.14 -6.38 -16.86
C TRP A 96 2.58 -7.04 -15.58
N PRO A 97 2.38 -6.28 -14.48
CA PRO A 97 1.98 -6.81 -13.19
C PRO A 97 0.48 -7.15 -13.12
N ARG A 98 0.02 -8.07 -13.99
CA ARG A 98 -1.40 -8.38 -14.19
C ARG A 98 -2.12 -8.74 -12.90
N GLU A 99 -1.53 -9.58 -12.06
CA GLU A 99 -2.17 -10.02 -10.81
C GLU A 99 -2.33 -8.86 -9.82
N ASN A 100 -1.29 -8.03 -9.66
CA ASN A 100 -1.39 -6.85 -8.80
C ASN A 100 -2.42 -5.84 -9.35
N LEU A 101 -2.49 -5.64 -10.67
CA LEU A 101 -3.51 -4.78 -11.28
C LEU A 101 -4.93 -5.32 -11.10
N ARG A 102 -5.11 -6.65 -11.05
CA ARG A 102 -6.39 -7.26 -10.68
C ARG A 102 -6.75 -6.98 -9.23
N GLN A 103 -5.81 -7.11 -8.30
CA GLN A 103 -6.03 -6.75 -6.89
C GLN A 103 -6.35 -5.26 -6.72
N ALA A 104 -5.60 -4.38 -7.38
CA ALA A 104 -5.88 -2.95 -7.40
C ALA A 104 -7.29 -2.66 -7.94
N THR A 105 -7.68 -3.32 -9.04
CA THR A 105 -9.02 -3.18 -9.63
C THR A 105 -10.11 -3.63 -8.68
N ARG A 106 -9.92 -4.75 -7.97
CA ARG A 106 -10.86 -5.25 -6.96
C ARG A 106 -11.05 -4.23 -5.84
N LEU A 107 -9.96 -3.75 -5.23
CA LEU A 107 -9.99 -2.76 -4.15
C LEU A 107 -10.67 -1.45 -4.59
N LEU A 108 -10.39 -0.99 -5.80
CA LEU A 108 -11.05 0.19 -6.38
C LEU A 108 -12.56 -0.03 -6.57
N ASN A 109 -12.97 -1.21 -7.07
CA ASN A 109 -14.39 -1.54 -7.23
C ASN A 109 -15.11 -1.58 -5.87
N GLU A 110 -14.51 -2.22 -4.86
CA GLU A 110 -15.03 -2.26 -3.48
C GLU A 110 -15.16 -0.85 -2.88
N SER A 111 -14.25 0.06 -3.26
CA SER A 111 -14.28 1.47 -2.88
C SER A 111 -15.26 2.34 -3.68
N GLY A 112 -16.02 1.74 -4.62
CA GLY A 112 -17.01 2.45 -5.44
C GLY A 112 -16.45 3.14 -6.69
N TRP A 113 -15.23 2.81 -7.11
CA TRP A 113 -14.65 3.29 -8.36
C TRP A 113 -14.90 2.30 -9.50
N VAL A 114 -15.65 2.72 -10.50
CA VAL A 114 -16.08 1.89 -11.64
C VAL A 114 -15.47 2.37 -12.94
N ILE A 115 -15.41 1.51 -13.94
CA ILE A 115 -14.99 1.89 -15.30
C ILE A 115 -16.24 2.34 -16.07
N LYS A 116 -16.20 3.54 -16.63
CA LYS A 116 -17.18 4.07 -17.59
C LYS A 116 -16.42 4.74 -18.73
N ASP A 117 -16.75 4.41 -19.97
CA ASP A 117 -16.10 4.97 -21.16
C ASP A 117 -14.56 4.89 -21.09
N LEU A 118 -14.06 3.72 -20.69
CA LEU A 118 -12.62 3.43 -20.48
C LEU A 118 -11.93 4.31 -19.41
N LYS A 119 -12.68 5.07 -18.61
CA LYS A 119 -12.17 5.89 -17.51
C LYS A 119 -12.59 5.32 -16.17
N ARG A 120 -11.66 5.32 -15.21
CA ARG A 120 -11.97 4.99 -13.82
C ARG A 120 -12.60 6.21 -13.15
N VAL A 121 -13.86 6.08 -12.74
CA VAL A 121 -14.65 7.17 -12.13
C VAL A 121 -15.28 6.72 -10.82
N ASN A 122 -15.36 7.62 -9.86
CA ASN A 122 -16.06 7.35 -8.60
C ASN A 122 -17.57 7.39 -8.83
N ALA A 123 -18.28 6.31 -8.51
CA ALA A 123 -19.71 6.19 -8.75
C ALA A 123 -20.55 7.15 -7.89
N LYS A 124 -20.05 7.53 -6.70
CA LYS A 124 -20.74 8.40 -5.73
C LYS A 124 -20.56 9.88 -6.06
N THR A 125 -19.37 10.29 -6.50
CA THR A 125 -19.08 11.65 -6.95
C THR A 125 -19.09 11.68 -8.47
N ARG A 126 -20.27 11.72 -9.08
CA ARG A 126 -20.41 11.92 -10.53
C ARG A 126 -19.64 13.19 -10.94
N GLY A 127 -18.46 13.02 -11.56
CA GLY A 127 -17.85 14.05 -12.38
C GLY A 127 -16.87 15.04 -11.73
N ASN A 128 -16.21 14.72 -10.61
CA ASN A 128 -15.02 15.49 -10.23
C ASN A 128 -13.79 14.56 -10.18
N PRO A 129 -12.78 14.76 -11.04
CA PRO A 129 -11.55 13.98 -11.00
C PRO A 129 -10.80 14.11 -9.66
#